data_AF-T1A9T5-F1
#
_entry.id   AF-T1A9T5-F1
#
_cell.length_a   1.000
_cell.length_b   1.000
_cell.length_c   1.000
_cell.angle_alpha   90.00
_cell.angle_beta   90.00
_cell.angle_gamma   90.00
#
_symmetry.space_group_name_H-M   'P 1'
#
loop_
_entity.id
_entity.type
_entity.pdbx_description
1 polymer ?
#
loop_
_entity_poly.entity_id
_entity_poly.type
_entity_poly.pdbx_seq_one_letter_code
_entity_poly.pdbx_strand_id
1 'polypeptide(L)' 'MRRVEGGEEIDITVAGRLAARLVPAAPKRWQRWDDIADAFSGPPDPDWERDRQLIDQAVANPWERLR' A
#
# COMPACT_ATOMS: atom_id res chain seq x y z
N MET A 1 -9.07 -1.12 17.50
CA MET A 1 -8.74 -1.51 16.11
C MET A 1 -9.38 -2.82 15.68
N ARG A 2 -9.38 -3.90 16.50
CA ARG A 2 -9.95 -5.22 16.11
C ARG A 2 -11.49 -5.29 15.94
N ARG A 3 -12.25 -4.25 16.27
CA ARG A 3 -13.73 -4.27 16.24
C ARG A 3 -14.32 -3.88 14.87
N VAL A 4 -13.62 -3.06 14.09
CA VAL A 4 -14.05 -2.60 12.74
C VAL A 4 -13.99 -3.73 11.70
N GLU A 5 -13.16 -4.76 11.92
CA GLU A 5 -13.09 -5.95 11.07
C GLU A 5 -14.38 -6.79 11.10
N GLY A 6 -15.22 -6.60 12.11
CA GLY A 6 -16.47 -7.36 12.31
C GLY A 6 -17.72 -6.78 11.63
N GLY A 7 -17.61 -5.69 10.87
CA GLY A 7 -18.77 -5.05 10.22
C GLY A 7 -19.26 -3.76 10.89
N GLU A 8 -18.66 -3.35 12.02
CA GLU A 8 -19.08 -2.17 12.77
C GLU A 8 -18.50 -0.89 12.14
N GLU A 9 -19.37 0.07 11.78
CA GLU A 9 -18.97 1.40 11.35
C GLU A 9 -18.74 2.30 12.57
N ILE A 10 -17.65 3.08 12.58
CA ILE A 10 -17.34 4.02 13.65
C ILE A 10 -17.28 5.44 13.07
N ASP A 11 -18.16 6.31 13.55
CA ASP A 11 -18.10 7.74 13.24
C ASP A 11 -17.02 8.42 14.07
N ILE A 12 -16.09 9.09 13.37
CA ILE A 12 -15.07 9.94 13.97
C ILE A 12 -15.57 11.38 13.88
N THR A 13 -15.83 12.00 15.05
CA THR A 13 -16.22 13.41 15.14
C THR A 13 -15.08 14.27 15.65
N VAL A 14 -14.91 15.47 15.08
CA VAL A 14 -14.03 16.53 15.58
C VAL A 14 -14.90 17.74 15.94
N ALA A 15 -14.79 18.23 17.18
CA ALA A 15 -15.61 19.33 17.72
C ALA A 15 -17.13 19.15 17.49
N GLY A 16 -17.63 17.91 17.64
CA GLY A 16 -19.04 17.58 17.46
C GLY A 16 -19.51 17.50 16.00
N ARG A 17 -18.60 17.66 15.02
CA ARG A 17 -18.90 17.50 13.58
C ARG A 17 -18.28 16.21 13.08
N LEU A 18 -19.02 15.47 12.26
CA LEU A 18 -18.50 14.28 11.59
C LEU A 18 -17.30 14.66 10.72
N ALA A 19 -16.17 14.02 10.96
CA ALA A 19 -14.92 14.26 10.24
C ALA A 19 -14.56 13.09 9.33
N ALA A 20 -14.87 11.85 9.74
CA ALA A 20 -14.68 10.65 8.94
C ALA A 20 -15.56 9.50 9.47
N ARG A 21 -15.75 8.47 8.65
CA ARG A 21 -16.36 7.20 9.06
C ARG A 21 -15.40 6.06 8.79
N LEU A 22 -15.05 5.29 9.82
CA LEU A 22 -14.35 4.02 9.65
C LEU A 22 -15.39 2.98 9.26
N VAL A 23 -15.21 2.38 8.10
CA VAL A 23 -16.05 1.29 7.58
C VAL A 23 -15.24 0.01 7.53
N PRO A 24 -15.89 -1.18 7.53
CA PRO A 24 -15.20 -2.44 7.31
C PRO A 24 -14.38 -2.38 6.04
N ALA A 25 -13.09 -2.74 6.14
CA ALA A 25 -12.25 -2.85 4.96
C ALA A 25 -12.78 -4.00 4.10
N ALA A 26 -13.28 -3.70 2.90
CA ALA A 26 -13.52 -4.75 1.91
C ALA A 26 -12.22 -5.53 1.71
N PRO A 27 -12.27 -6.88 1.56
CA PRO A 27 -11.07 -7.67 1.36
C PRO A 27 -10.29 -7.09 0.18
N LYS A 28 -9.07 -6.61 0.47
CA LYS A 28 -8.17 -6.05 -0.54
C LYS A 28 -7.90 -7.14 -1.57
N ARG A 29 -8.54 -7.03 -2.73
CA ARG A 29 -8.14 -7.77 -3.91
C ARG A 29 -6.90 -7.10 -4.47
N TRP A 30 -5.98 -7.90 -5.00
CA TRP A 30 -4.93 -7.38 -5.86
C TRP A 30 -5.61 -6.62 -7.00
N GLN A 31 -5.33 -5.32 -7.11
CA GLN A 31 -5.85 -4.50 -8.20
C GLN A 31 -4.97 -4.65 -9.43
N ARG A 32 -5.52 -4.43 -10.62
CA ARG A 32 -4.68 -4.38 -11.83
C ARG A 32 -3.84 -3.12 -11.79
N TRP A 33 -2.67 -3.19 -12.42
CA TRP A 33 -1.80 -2.02 -12.57
C TRP A 33 -2.56 -0.84 -13.21
N ASP A 34 -3.30 -1.10 -14.29
CA ASP A 34 -4.05 -0.06 -15.00
C ASP A 34 -5.11 0.63 -14.13
N ASP A 35 -5.64 -0.04 -13.10
CA ASP A 35 -6.63 0.54 -12.19
C ASP A 35 -6.00 1.55 -11.21
N ILE A 36 -4.67 1.53 -11.04
CA ILE A 36 -3.94 2.35 -10.06
C ILE A 36 -2.85 3.22 -10.67
N ALA A 37 -2.55 3.07 -11.96
CA ALA A 37 -1.42 3.74 -12.62
C ALA A 37 -1.49 5.27 -12.49
N ASP A 38 -2.69 5.84 -12.54
CA ASP A 38 -2.92 7.29 -12.38
C ASP A 38 -2.46 7.81 -11.01
N ALA A 39 -2.52 6.99 -9.95
CA ALA A 39 -2.02 7.39 -8.64
C ALA A 39 -0.48 7.57 -8.63
N PHE A 40 0.21 6.99 -9.61
CA PHE A 40 1.66 7.04 -9.77
C PHE A 40 2.08 7.94 -10.94
N SER A 41 1.18 8.72 -11.54
CA SER A 41 1.49 9.60 -12.68
C SER A 41 2.25 10.88 -12.29
N GLY A 42 3.06 10.83 -11.24
CA GLY A 42 3.91 11.92 -10.77
C GLY A 42 5.19 12.07 -11.60
N PRO A 43 6.01 13.09 -11.29
CA PRO A 43 7.33 13.24 -11.89
C PRO A 43 8.15 11.95 -11.70
N PRO A 44 8.92 11.54 -12.73
CA PRO A 44 9.83 10.42 -12.57
C PRO A 44 10.90 10.75 -11.52
N ASP A 45 11.34 9.73 -10.81
CA ASP A 45 12.48 9.85 -9.89
C ASP A 45 13.76 10.12 -10.70
N PRO A 46 14.41 11.29 -10.52
CA PRO A 46 15.61 11.63 -11.27
C PRO A 46 16.84 10.79 -10.89
N ASP A 47 16.86 10.20 -9.70
CA ASP A 47 17.98 9.38 -9.20
C ASP A 47 17.76 7.88 -9.46
N TRP A 48 16.64 7.49 -10.07
CA TRP A 48 16.26 6.09 -10.32
C TRP A 48 17.37 5.26 -10.94
N GLU A 49 18.06 5.78 -11.96
CA GLU A 49 19.13 5.04 -12.63
C GLU A 49 20.30 4.74 -11.70
N ARG A 50 20.68 5.70 -10.85
CA ARG A 50 21.76 5.54 -9.86
C ARG A 50 21.33 4.54 -8.80
N ASP A 51 20.14 4.68 -8.26
CA ASP A 51 19.67 3.85 -7.15
C ASP A 51 19.46 2.40 -7.58
N ARG A 52 18.96 2.19 -8.80
CA ARG A 52 18.85 0.86 -9.40
C ARG A 52 20.21 0.17 -9.51
N GLN A 53 21.30 0.89 -9.78
CA GLN A 53 22.64 0.32 -9.89
C GLN A 53 23.23 -0.13 -8.53
N LEU A 54 22.65 0.31 -7.41
CA LEU A 54 23.06 -0.14 -6.07
C LEU A 54 22.59 -1.57 -5.76
N ILE A 55 21.63 -2.09 -6.53
CA ILE A 55 21.10 -3.44 -6.40
C ILE A 55 21.85 -4.34 -7.40
N ASP A 56 22.28 -5.52 -6.96
CA ASP A 56 23.05 -6.49 -7.76
C ASP A 56 22.27 -7.09 -8.96
N GLN A 57 20.97 -6.82 -9.05
CA GLN A 57 20.00 -7.33 -10.03
C GLN A 57 19.94 -8.86 -10.11
N ALA A 58 20.60 -9.56 -9.18
CA ALA A 58 20.69 -11.00 -9.19
C ALA A 58 19.41 -11.56 -8.56
N VAL A 59 18.68 -12.36 -9.32
CA VAL A 59 17.56 -13.13 -8.78
C VAL A 59 18.15 -14.36 -8.10
N ALA A 60 18.22 -14.32 -6.77
CA ALA A 60 18.67 -15.44 -5.96
C ALA A 60 17.53 -16.00 -5.12
N ASN A 61 17.44 -17.33 -5.02
CA ASN A 61 16.56 -17.98 -4.06
C ASN A 61 17.14 -17.78 -2.64
N PRO A 62 16.45 -17.06 -1.74
CA PRO A 62 16.96 -16.78 -0.41
C PRO A 62 17.11 -18.04 0.46
N TRP A 63 16.48 -19.16 0.08
CA TRP A 63 16.47 -20.40 0.84
C TRP A 63 17.53 -21.42 0.38
N GLU A 64 18.24 -21.15 -0.71
CA GLU A 64 19.32 -22.01 -1.21
C GLU A 64 20.68 -21.69 -0.58
N ARG A 65 20.83 -20.51 0.05
CA ARG A 65 22.08 -20.06 0.69
C ARG A 65 22.31 -20.60 2.11
N LEU A 66 21.36 -21.34 2.69
CA LEU A 66 21.38 -21.82 4.08
C LEU A 66 21.75 -23.32 4.21
N ARG A 67 22.58 -23.87 3.31
CA ARG A 67 23.14 -25.23 3.48
C ARG A 67 24.63 -25.20 3.72
#